data_AF-A0A9Q1BAB3-F1
#
_entry.id   AF-A0A9Q1BAB3-F1
#
_cell.length_a   1.000
_cell.length_b   1.000
_cell.length_c   1.000
_cell.angle_alpha   90.00
_cell.angle_beta   90.00
_cell.angle_gamma   90.00
#
_symmetry.space_group_name_H-M   'P 1'
#
loop_
_entity.id
_entity.type
_entity.pdbx_description
1 polymer ?
#
loop_
_entity_poly.entity_id
_entity_poly.type
_entity_poly.pdbx_seq_one_letter_code
_entity_poly.pdbx_strand_id
1 'polypeptide(L)'
;MKAQMPAPETNPCNSRKENDCPLVGKRRTANVVYQATVKSNDIEETYVGLTENTFKLRLANHQQAFTKEKHRNQTELSKHVWILKNSNTDFKIHWKILAHVPSYSNVSQRCNLCMMEKFYIKLPSRDGVSKSKIRVCQHVPICVQIQTHKLYRRNLDNREQS
;
A
#
# COMPACT_ATOMS: atom_id res chain seq x y z
N MET A 1 32.54 -10.78 32.57
CA MET A 1 32.77 -10.70 31.11
C MET A 1 31.43 -10.43 30.44
N LYS A 2 31.18 -9.20 29.97
CA LYS A 2 29.94 -8.86 29.26
C LYS A 2 30.14 -9.15 27.77
N ALA A 3 29.41 -10.13 27.24
CA ALA A 3 29.38 -10.40 25.80
C ALA A 3 28.49 -9.34 25.14
N GLN A 4 29.11 -8.38 24.46
CA GLN A 4 28.43 -7.46 23.56
C GLN A 4 28.20 -8.20 22.23
N MET A 5 26.95 -8.50 21.90
CA MET A 5 26.59 -8.95 20.55
C MET A 5 26.62 -7.73 19.61
N PRO A 6 27.36 -7.76 18.49
CA PRO A 6 27.31 -6.66 17.53
C PRO A 6 25.96 -6.66 16.81
N ALA A 7 25.31 -5.49 16.78
CA ALA A 7 24.11 -5.26 15.99
C ALA A 7 24.41 -5.52 14.50
N PRO A 8 23.47 -6.08 13.71
CA PRO A 8 23.70 -6.32 12.30
C PRO A 8 23.70 -4.99 11.52
N GLU A 9 24.90 -4.44 11.30
CA GLU A 9 25.25 -3.37 10.37
C GLU A 9 24.93 -3.82 8.92
N THR A 10 23.65 -3.79 8.54
CA THR A 10 23.26 -4.10 7.16
C THR A 10 23.24 -2.83 6.33
N ASN A 11 24.35 -2.58 5.63
CA ASN A 11 24.48 -1.53 4.61
C ASN A 11 23.22 -1.49 3.71
N PRO A 12 22.37 -0.45 3.82
CA PRO A 12 21.02 -0.44 3.26
C PRO A 12 21.00 -0.15 1.75
N CYS A 13 22.15 0.09 1.13
CA CYS A 13 22.27 0.56 -0.26
C CYS A 13 23.20 -0.37 -1.06
N ASN A 14 22.69 -0.93 -2.17
CA ASN A 14 23.51 -1.55 -3.21
C ASN A 14 23.21 -0.88 -4.56
N SER A 15 23.15 0.47 -4.57
CA SER A 15 22.91 1.28 -5.77
C SER A 15 24.03 2.29 -5.96
N ARG A 16 24.50 2.46 -7.20
CA ARG A 16 25.62 3.34 -7.58
C ARG A 16 25.30 4.85 -7.55
N LYS A 17 24.06 5.25 -7.30
CA LYS A 17 23.64 6.66 -7.23
C LYS A 17 22.79 6.90 -5.99
N GLU A 18 23.29 7.73 -5.10
CA GLU A 18 22.71 8.01 -3.78
C GLU A 18 21.45 8.89 -3.85
N ASN A 19 21.40 9.78 -4.86
CA ASN A 19 20.36 10.82 -4.99
C ASN A 19 19.04 10.38 -5.64
N ASP A 20 18.96 9.23 -6.30
CA ASP A 20 17.73 8.74 -6.95
C ASP A 20 16.96 7.76 -6.02
N CYS A 21 16.93 8.12 -4.74
CA CYS A 21 16.52 7.23 -3.67
C CYS A 21 15.16 7.68 -3.11
N PRO A 22 14.04 7.07 -3.52
CA PRO A 22 12.72 7.49 -3.04
C PRO A 22 12.51 7.29 -1.54
N LEU A 23 13.36 6.50 -0.86
CA LEU A 23 13.35 6.33 0.59
C LEU A 23 14.79 6.16 1.11
N VAL A 24 15.38 7.23 1.64
CA VAL A 24 16.73 7.21 2.24
C VAL A 24 16.76 6.19 3.40
N GLY A 25 17.71 5.25 3.35
CA GLY A 25 18.02 4.30 4.45
C GLY A 25 17.04 3.14 4.72
N LYS A 26 15.80 3.17 4.21
CA LYS A 26 14.73 2.21 4.60
C LYS A 26 14.27 1.24 3.51
N ARG A 27 14.97 1.12 2.38
CA ARG A 27 14.47 0.34 1.22
C ARG A 27 14.35 -1.18 1.45
N ARG A 28 15.16 -1.76 2.33
CA ARG A 28 15.18 -3.22 2.61
C ARG A 28 14.22 -3.64 3.72
N THR A 29 13.40 -2.74 4.24
CA THR A 29 12.40 -3.11 5.25
C THR A 29 11.29 -3.95 4.63
N ALA A 30 11.08 -5.13 5.21
CA ALA A 30 9.93 -5.99 4.97
C ALA A 30 8.75 -5.57 5.87
N ASN A 31 7.57 -6.14 5.63
CA ASN A 31 6.37 -5.93 6.46
C ASN A 31 6.04 -4.44 6.70
N VAL A 32 5.84 -3.71 5.60
CA VAL A 32 5.55 -2.27 5.65
C VAL A 32 4.22 -1.93 4.99
N VAL A 33 3.57 -0.91 5.56
CA VAL A 33 2.52 -0.15 4.90
C VAL A 33 3.14 1.15 4.40
N TYR A 34 2.92 1.45 3.13
CA TYR A 34 3.48 2.61 2.45
C TYR A 34 2.39 3.42 1.74
N GLN A 35 2.72 4.67 1.47
CA GLN A 35 1.95 5.59 0.66
C GLN A 35 2.75 5.97 -0.59
N ALA A 36 2.08 6.03 -1.72
CA ALA A 36 2.54 6.70 -2.93
C ALA A 36 1.68 7.96 -3.13
N THR A 37 2.31 9.10 -3.32
CA THR A 37 1.64 10.37 -3.62
C THR A 37 1.97 10.72 -5.05
N VAL A 38 0.96 10.75 -5.90
CA VAL A 38 1.07 11.13 -7.30
C VAL A 38 0.67 12.60 -7.40
N LYS A 39 1.61 13.44 -7.80
CA LYS A 39 1.38 14.86 -8.08
C LYS A 39 1.28 15.02 -9.59
N SER A 40 0.16 15.53 -10.07
CA SER A 40 -0.05 15.85 -11.48
C SER A 40 -0.77 17.19 -11.56
N ASN A 41 -0.16 18.15 -12.25
CA ASN A 41 -0.58 19.56 -12.20
C ASN A 41 -0.74 20.02 -10.73
N ASP A 42 -1.93 20.49 -10.36
CA ASP A 42 -2.28 20.94 -9.00
C ASP A 42 -3.04 19.89 -8.18
N ILE A 43 -3.14 18.64 -8.69
CA ILE A 43 -3.85 17.56 -8.02
C ILE A 43 -2.85 16.61 -7.36
N GLU A 44 -3.07 16.37 -6.07
CA GLU A 44 -2.37 15.34 -5.32
C GLU A 44 -3.31 14.18 -4.98
N GLU A 45 -2.98 13.00 -5.50
CA GLU A 45 -3.73 11.78 -5.22
C GLU A 45 -2.85 10.78 -4.46
N THR A 46 -3.44 10.10 -3.49
CA THR A 46 -2.69 9.17 -2.63
C THR A 46 -3.12 7.73 -2.85
N TYR A 47 -2.14 6.83 -2.81
CA TYR A 47 -2.32 5.39 -2.84
C TYR A 47 -1.63 4.78 -1.64
N VAL A 48 -2.35 3.96 -0.88
CA VAL A 48 -1.85 3.20 0.25
C VAL A 48 -1.74 1.74 -0.18
N GLY A 49 -0.60 1.14 0.12
CA GLY A 49 -0.40 -0.28 -0.11
C GLY A 49 0.43 -0.91 1.01
N LEU A 50 0.27 -2.21 1.17
CA LEU A 50 1.12 -3.05 2.02
C LEU A 50 2.07 -3.93 1.21
N THR A 51 3.13 -4.41 1.86
CA THR A 51 4.00 -5.48 1.37
C THR A 51 4.58 -6.26 2.55
N GLU A 52 4.48 -7.59 2.50
CA GLU A 52 5.23 -8.50 3.39
C GLU A 52 6.69 -8.60 2.96
N ASN A 53 6.92 -8.67 1.65
CA ASN A 53 8.26 -8.60 1.07
C ASN A 53 8.92 -7.23 1.31
N THR A 54 10.22 -7.14 1.01
CA THR A 54 10.96 -5.88 1.07
C THR A 54 10.31 -4.80 0.19
N PHE A 55 10.30 -3.56 0.69
CA PHE A 55 9.79 -2.42 -0.08
C PHE A 55 10.51 -2.26 -1.43
N LYS A 56 11.83 -2.53 -1.48
CA LYS A 56 12.60 -2.54 -2.74
C LYS A 56 11.98 -3.44 -3.81
N LEU A 57 11.61 -4.66 -3.45
CA LEU A 57 10.97 -5.59 -4.40
C LEU A 57 9.60 -5.07 -4.85
N ARG A 58 8.82 -4.55 -3.89
CA ARG A 58 7.49 -3.99 -4.21
C ARG A 58 7.59 -2.78 -5.15
N LEU A 59 8.56 -1.91 -4.94
CA LEU A 59 8.82 -0.76 -5.80
C LEU A 59 9.23 -1.20 -7.22
N ALA A 60 10.10 -2.21 -7.34
CA ALA A 60 10.48 -2.77 -8.63
C ALA A 60 9.27 -3.34 -9.39
N ASN A 61 8.34 -4.00 -8.70
CA ASN A 61 7.09 -4.49 -9.29
C ASN A 61 6.20 -3.34 -9.77
N HIS A 62 6.08 -2.26 -9.00
CA HIS A 62 5.37 -1.04 -9.44
C HIS A 62 6.02 -0.42 -10.69
N GLN A 63 7.35 -0.27 -10.71
CA GLN A 63 8.07 0.24 -11.88
C GLN A 63 7.83 -0.63 -13.11
N GLN A 64 7.88 -1.95 -12.97
CA GLN A 64 7.54 -2.87 -14.04
C GLN A 64 6.10 -2.68 -14.53
N ALA A 65 5.14 -2.49 -13.62
CA ALA A 65 3.75 -2.24 -13.95
C ALA A 65 3.53 -0.88 -14.65
N PHE A 66 4.36 0.12 -14.37
CA PHE A 66 4.33 1.42 -15.05
C PHE A 66 4.95 1.36 -16.45
N THR A 67 5.89 0.45 -16.71
CA THR A 67 6.56 0.32 -18.02
C THR A 67 5.85 -0.66 -18.94
N LYS A 68 5.42 -1.83 -18.42
CA LYS A 68 4.85 -2.90 -19.25
C LYS A 68 3.34 -2.81 -19.25
N GLU A 69 2.75 -2.55 -20.42
CA GLU A 69 1.31 -2.37 -20.57
C GLU A 69 0.50 -3.58 -20.08
N LYS A 70 1.00 -4.81 -20.28
CA LYS A 70 0.38 -6.04 -19.78
C LYS A 70 0.11 -6.05 -18.26
N HIS A 71 0.80 -5.20 -17.50
CA HIS A 71 0.67 -5.09 -16.05
C HIS A 71 -0.03 -3.79 -15.61
N ARG A 72 -0.60 -3.01 -16.54
CA ARG A 72 -1.27 -1.74 -16.23
C ARG A 72 -2.36 -1.85 -15.18
N ASN A 73 -3.08 -2.98 -15.18
CA ASN A 73 -4.21 -3.24 -14.28
C ASN A 73 -3.85 -3.96 -12.98
N GLN A 74 -2.56 -4.19 -12.71
CA GLN A 74 -2.13 -4.98 -11.54
C GLN A 74 -2.45 -4.28 -10.20
N THR A 75 -2.48 -2.96 -10.18
CA THR A 75 -2.83 -2.15 -9.00
C THR A 75 -3.64 -0.93 -9.42
N GLU A 76 -4.40 -0.33 -8.50
CA GLU A 76 -5.08 0.94 -8.77
C GLU A 76 -4.07 2.07 -9.07
N LEU A 77 -2.90 2.05 -8.41
CA LEU A 77 -1.82 2.99 -8.72
C LEU A 77 -1.33 2.86 -10.17
N SER A 78 -1.10 1.64 -10.65
CA SER A 78 -0.65 1.44 -12.04
C SER A 78 -1.72 1.86 -13.04
N LYS A 79 -3.01 1.57 -12.78
CA LYS A 79 -4.11 2.05 -13.63
C LYS A 79 -4.10 3.56 -13.74
N HIS A 80 -3.99 4.25 -12.61
CA HIS A 80 -3.95 5.71 -12.56
C HIS A 80 -2.76 6.28 -13.32
N VAL A 81 -1.56 5.72 -13.13
CA VAL A 81 -0.35 6.13 -13.87
C VAL A 81 -0.53 5.94 -15.38
N TRP A 82 -1.14 4.85 -15.82
CA TRP A 82 -1.41 4.63 -17.25
C TRP A 82 -2.44 5.60 -17.82
N ILE A 83 -3.46 5.99 -17.05
CA ILE A 83 -4.41 7.05 -17.45
C ILE A 83 -3.64 8.36 -17.67
N LEU A 84 -2.80 8.78 -16.72
CA LEU A 84 -2.00 10.00 -16.84
C LEU A 84 -1.08 9.96 -18.07
N LYS A 85 -0.43 8.82 -18.34
CA LYS A 85 0.41 8.63 -19.54
C LYS A 85 -0.40 8.75 -20.83
N ASN A 86 -1.57 8.12 -20.90
CA ASN A 86 -2.42 8.16 -22.09
C ASN A 86 -2.99 9.56 -22.32
N SER A 87 -3.20 10.33 -21.25
CA SER A 87 -3.60 11.75 -21.31
C SER A 87 -2.41 12.69 -21.58
N ASN A 88 -1.19 12.18 -21.74
CA ASN A 88 0.04 12.94 -21.92
C ASN A 88 0.26 14.00 -20.82
N THR A 89 -0.14 13.69 -19.59
CA THR A 89 0.00 14.58 -18.44
C THR A 89 1.28 14.27 -17.68
N ASP A 90 2.04 15.30 -17.33
CA ASP A 90 3.21 15.15 -16.48
C ASP A 90 2.81 14.79 -15.04
N PHE A 91 3.60 13.91 -14.43
CA PHE A 91 3.37 13.50 -13.04
C PHE A 91 4.66 13.13 -12.32
N LYS A 92 4.65 13.30 -11.00
CA LYS A 92 5.74 12.90 -10.09
C LYS A 92 5.19 12.01 -8.98
N ILE A 93 5.88 10.91 -8.69
CA ILE A 93 5.47 9.96 -7.65
C ILE A 93 6.46 10.02 -6.48
N HIS A 94 5.95 10.33 -5.29
CA HIS A 94 6.71 10.31 -4.04
C HIS A 94 6.26 9.14 -3.17
N TRP A 95 7.22 8.46 -2.56
CA TRP A 95 6.94 7.28 -1.73
C TRP A 95 7.25 7.59 -0.27
N LYS A 96 6.43 7.08 0.65
CA LYS A 96 6.61 7.25 2.10
C LYS A 96 6.23 5.95 2.80
N ILE A 97 7.05 5.49 3.75
CA ILE A 97 6.65 4.42 4.68
C ILE A 97 5.77 5.04 5.76
N LEU A 98 4.57 4.49 5.93
CA LEU A 98 3.62 4.91 6.95
C LEU A 98 3.85 4.15 8.26
N ALA A 99 4.01 2.84 8.17
CA ALA A 99 4.20 1.99 9.34
C ALA A 99 5.02 0.73 8.99
N HIS A 100 5.75 0.24 9.99
CA HIS A 100 6.32 -1.10 10.01
C HIS A 100 5.51 -1.93 11.00
N VAL A 101 4.91 -3.01 10.53
CA VAL A 101 4.06 -3.86 11.37
C VAL A 101 4.36 -5.32 11.08
N PRO A 102 4.31 -6.21 12.08
CA PRO A 102 4.51 -7.63 11.83
C PRO A 102 3.49 -8.16 10.81
N SER A 103 3.90 -9.15 10.04
CA SER A 103 3.02 -9.87 9.12
C SER A 103 1.95 -10.67 9.87
N TYR A 104 1.21 -11.49 9.13
CA TYR A 104 0.24 -12.38 9.73
C TYR A 104 0.82 -13.26 10.83
N SER A 105 0.06 -13.42 11.92
CA SER A 105 0.43 -14.27 13.05
C SER A 105 -0.59 -15.39 13.21
N ASN A 106 -0.12 -16.64 13.15
CA ASN A 106 -0.94 -17.84 13.41
C ASN A 106 -1.43 -17.93 14.86
N VAL A 107 -0.79 -17.21 15.80
CA VAL A 107 -1.19 -17.21 17.22
C VAL A 107 -2.38 -16.29 17.44
N SER A 108 -2.28 -15.05 16.94
CA SER A 108 -3.35 -14.05 17.09
C SER A 108 -4.42 -14.16 15.99
N GLN A 109 -4.15 -14.92 14.94
CA GLN A 109 -5.00 -15.10 13.77
C GLN A 109 -5.35 -13.78 13.05
N ARG A 110 -4.46 -12.78 13.18
CA ARG A 110 -4.65 -11.42 12.67
C ARG A 110 -3.53 -11.05 11.72
N CYS A 111 -3.89 -10.32 10.67
CA CYS A 111 -2.94 -9.70 9.75
C CYS A 111 -2.82 -8.21 10.09
N ASN A 112 -1.77 -7.83 10.83
CA ASN A 112 -1.55 -6.43 11.22
C ASN A 112 -1.29 -5.53 10.00
N LEU A 113 -0.69 -6.08 8.93
CA LEU A 113 -0.54 -5.38 7.66
C LEU A 113 -1.89 -4.99 7.05
N CYS A 114 -2.83 -5.93 6.94
CA CYS A 114 -4.16 -5.64 6.40
C CYS A 114 -4.96 -4.70 7.30
N MET A 115 -4.84 -4.84 8.63
CA MET A 115 -5.50 -3.93 9.56
C MET A 115 -4.96 -2.50 9.42
N MET A 116 -3.64 -2.33 9.34
CA MET A 116 -3.04 -1.01 9.17
C MET A 116 -3.30 -0.40 7.80
N GLU A 117 -3.27 -1.19 6.73
CA GLU A 117 -3.68 -0.70 5.41
C GLU A 117 -5.12 -0.15 5.46
N LYS A 118 -6.06 -0.90 6.03
CA LYS A 118 -7.45 -0.44 6.20
C LYS A 118 -7.55 0.84 7.04
N PHE A 119 -6.75 0.93 8.10
CA PHE A 119 -6.70 2.12 8.96
C PHE A 119 -6.23 3.35 8.17
N TYR A 120 -5.13 3.25 7.43
CA TYR A 120 -4.61 4.36 6.63
C TYR A 120 -5.44 4.69 5.40
N ILE A 121 -6.22 3.76 4.84
CA ILE A 121 -7.19 4.05 3.77
C ILE A 121 -8.39 4.84 4.31
N LYS A 122 -8.86 4.50 5.52
CA LYS A 122 -10.04 5.13 6.14
C LYS A 122 -9.73 6.46 6.82
N LEU A 123 -8.51 6.65 7.29
CA LEU A 123 -8.07 7.93 7.81
C LEU A 123 -8.03 8.94 6.65
N PRO A 124 -8.76 10.06 6.72
CA PRO A 124 -8.61 11.10 5.74
C PRO A 124 -7.17 11.64 5.79
N SER A 125 -6.42 11.45 4.70
CA SER A 125 -5.21 12.23 4.48
C SER A 125 -5.61 13.70 4.41
N ARG A 126 -4.94 14.56 5.18
CA ARG A 126 -5.22 16.01 5.25
C ARG A 126 -5.18 16.71 3.88
N ASP A 127 -4.54 16.09 2.88
CA ASP A 127 -4.14 16.76 1.64
C ASP A 127 -4.63 16.08 0.34
N GLY A 128 -5.60 15.15 0.36
CA GLY A 128 -6.12 14.60 -0.91
C GLY A 128 -6.97 13.33 -0.83
N VAL A 129 -7.51 12.93 -1.99
CA VAL A 129 -8.36 11.74 -2.17
C VAL A 129 -7.49 10.47 -2.28
N SER A 130 -7.81 9.43 -1.51
CA SER A 130 -7.15 8.13 -1.63
C SER A 130 -7.84 7.23 -2.68
N LYS A 131 -7.07 6.65 -3.60
CA LYS A 131 -7.59 5.78 -4.70
C LYS A 131 -7.46 4.29 -4.42
N SER A 132 -7.27 3.92 -3.16
CA SER A 132 -6.88 2.56 -2.79
C SER A 132 -8.09 1.66 -2.61
N LYS A 133 -8.18 0.58 -3.39
CA LYS A 133 -9.19 -0.45 -3.15
C LYS A 133 -8.82 -1.28 -1.93
N ILE A 134 -9.72 -1.38 -0.95
CA ILE A 134 -9.55 -2.27 0.20
C ILE A 134 -9.45 -3.70 -0.31
N ARG A 135 -8.30 -4.34 -0.05
CA ARG A 135 -8.06 -5.73 -0.44
C ARG A 135 -8.69 -6.68 0.56
N VAL A 136 -9.20 -7.80 0.05
CA VAL A 136 -9.49 -8.96 0.88
C VAL A 136 -8.15 -9.56 1.28
N CYS A 137 -7.95 -9.74 2.58
CA CYS A 137 -6.74 -10.37 3.13
C CYS A 137 -6.61 -11.77 2.55
N GLN A 138 -5.44 -12.16 2.02
CA GLN A 138 -5.24 -13.49 1.44
C GLN A 138 -5.22 -14.62 2.49
N HIS A 139 -5.15 -14.28 3.78
CA HIS A 139 -5.22 -15.21 4.93
C HIS A 139 -6.68 -15.54 5.32
N VAL A 140 -7.54 -15.78 4.31
CA VAL A 140 -8.99 -15.54 4.35
C VAL A 140 -9.81 -16.22 5.45
N PRO A 141 -9.54 -17.40 6.05
CA PRO A 141 -10.56 -17.91 6.95
C PRO A 141 -10.65 -17.15 8.28
N ILE A 142 -9.64 -16.38 8.70
CA ILE A 142 -9.52 -16.00 10.12
C ILE A 142 -9.45 -14.48 10.38
N CYS A 143 -9.26 -13.68 9.33
CA CYS A 143 -9.31 -12.21 9.46
C CYS A 143 -10.75 -11.62 9.47
N VAL A 144 -11.79 -12.42 9.22
CA VAL A 144 -13.20 -11.95 9.07
C VAL A 144 -14.00 -12.01 10.39
N GLN A 145 -13.53 -12.70 11.42
CA GLN A 145 -14.31 -12.90 12.65
C GLN A 145 -14.46 -11.67 13.57
N ILE A 146 -13.99 -10.48 13.18
CA ILE A 146 -14.20 -9.23 13.93
C ILE A 146 -15.00 -8.18 13.12
N GLN A 147 -15.73 -8.56 12.07
CA GLN A 147 -16.61 -7.62 11.33
C GLN A 147 -18.05 -8.08 11.08
N THR A 148 -18.52 -9.20 11.66
CA THR A 148 -19.95 -9.49 11.68
C THR A 148 -20.63 -8.85 12.88
N HIS A 149 -20.73 -7.52 12.88
CA HIS A 149 -21.82 -6.84 13.57
C HIS A 149 -22.23 -5.57 12.78
N LYS A 150 -23.29 -5.75 11.97
CA LYS A 150 -24.27 -4.78 11.46
C LYS A 150 -23.74 -3.61 10.58
N LEU A 151 -23.93 -3.75 9.27
CA LEU A 151 -24.71 -2.73 8.54
C LEU A 151 -25.85 -3.42 7.79
N TYR A 152 -27.05 -3.03 8.20
CA TYR A 152 -28.40 -3.36 7.79
C TYR A 152 -28.60 -3.32 6.26
N ARG A 153 -29.15 -4.41 5.69
CA ARG A 153 -29.79 -4.38 4.35
C ARG A 153 -30.96 -3.39 4.41
N ARG A 154 -30.85 -2.23 3.76
CA ARG A 154 -32.03 -1.60 3.17
C ARG A 154 -32.22 -2.19 1.79
N ASN A 155 -33.11 -3.16 1.70
CA ASN A 155 -33.90 -3.47 0.50
C ASN A 155 -35.31 -3.77 1.02
N LEU A 156 -36.17 -2.75 1.04
CA LEU A 156 -37.61 -2.95 0.92
C LEU A 156 -37.96 -2.39 -0.45
N ASP A 157 -37.94 -3.29 -1.43
CA ASP A 157 -38.59 -3.08 -2.71
C ASP A 157 -40.09 -2.90 -2.47
N ASN A 158 -40.63 -1.82 -3.02
CA ASN A 158 -41.87 -1.78 -3.80
C ASN A 158 -42.88 -2.91 -3.54
N ARG A 159 -43.78 -2.72 -2.57
CA ARG A 159 -45.11 -3.36 -2.53
C ARG A 159 -46.11 -2.51 -1.74
N GLU A 160 -46.39 -1.29 -2.20
CA GLU A 160 -47.64 -0.56 -1.85
C GLU A 160 -48.12 0.29 -3.05
N GLN A 161 -48.14 -0.30 -4.23
CA GLN A 161 -48.98 0.15 -5.36
C GLN A 161 -49.47 -1.07 -6.14
N SER A 162 -50.45 -1.78 -5.55
CA SER A 162 -51.60 -2.38 -6.24
C SER A 162 -52.60 -2.91 -5.23
#